data_AF-A0A924P531-F1
#
_entry.id   AF-A0A924P531-F1
#
_cell.length_a   1.000
_cell.length_b   1.000
_cell.length_c   1.000
_cell.angle_alpha   90.00
_cell.angle_beta   90.00
_cell.angle_gamma   90.00
#
_symmetry.space_group_name_H-M   'P 1'
#
loop_
_entity.id
_entity.type
_entity.pdbx_description
1 polymer ?
#
loop_
_entity_poly.entity_id
_entity_poly.type
_entity_poly.pdbx_seq_one_letter_code
_entity_poly.pdbx_strand_id
1 'polypeptide(L)'
;MAGGIKKFVVGCFDNEEVLFPAVKNVRRAGYKIHDVYTPFPVHGLDHAMGLRETSLHTAGFIYGVTGTTTALVCMTWVFTKDWPLNIGGKPHFALPAWIPITFELTVLFAAVGMVLTFCYLCQLSPFVKKHHFHLRATDDLFVMAIECTDKTNEAEVEAFLQKAGAKEVNIQHAETGWWLGRYDREQKLYGDNEKGY
;
A
#
# COMPACT_ATOMS: atom_id res chain seq x y z
N MET A 1 7.60 3.80 18.73
CA MET A 1 7.29 2.35 18.75
C MET A 1 8.38 1.65 17.97
N ALA A 2 9.35 1.06 18.68
CA ALA A 2 10.51 0.43 18.06
C ALA A 2 10.07 -0.79 17.23
N GLY A 3 10.47 -0.84 15.97
CA GLY A 3 10.30 -2.03 15.12
C GLY A 3 11.11 -3.17 15.70
N GLY A 4 10.43 -4.09 16.40
CA GLY A 4 11.04 -5.33 16.86
C GLY A 4 11.22 -6.29 15.69
N ILE A 5 12.26 -7.11 15.74
CA ILE A 5 12.39 -8.28 14.87
C ILE A 5 11.25 -9.23 15.23
N LYS A 6 10.39 -9.52 14.27
CA LYS A 6 9.30 -10.47 14.42
C LYS A 6 9.58 -11.72 13.60
N LYS A 7 9.01 -12.84 14.05
CA LYS A 7 9.08 -14.10 13.34
C LYS A 7 7.88 -14.24 12.41
N PHE A 8 8.14 -14.74 11.22
CA PHE A 8 7.14 -14.99 10.20
C PHE A 8 7.26 -16.42 9.69
N VAL A 9 6.12 -17.07 9.49
CA VAL A 9 6.04 -18.29 8.69
C VAL A 9 5.47 -17.90 7.33
N VAL A 10 6.21 -18.20 6.29
CA VAL A 10 5.93 -17.81 4.91
C VAL A 10 5.53 -19.07 4.14
N GLY A 11 4.31 -19.09 3.60
CA GLY A 11 3.84 -20.15 2.72
C GLY A 11 3.76 -19.67 1.27
N CYS A 12 4.36 -20.42 0.34
CA CYS A 12 4.33 -20.11 -1.09
C CYS A 12 3.35 -21.03 -1.83
N PHE A 13 2.52 -20.45 -2.68
CA PHE A 13 1.49 -21.11 -3.48
C PHE A 13 1.72 -20.81 -4.96
N ASP A 14 1.34 -21.73 -5.84
CA ASP A 14 1.49 -21.60 -7.29
C ASP A 14 0.23 -21.11 -8.01
N ASN A 15 -0.94 -21.29 -7.39
CA ASN A 15 -2.21 -21.02 -8.03
C ASN A 15 -3.20 -20.34 -7.07
N GLU A 16 -4.00 -19.43 -7.60
CA GLU A 16 -5.03 -18.69 -6.87
C GLU A 16 -6.10 -19.63 -6.28
N GLU A 17 -6.48 -20.66 -7.02
CA GLU A 17 -7.52 -21.63 -6.59
C GLU A 17 -7.17 -22.31 -5.27
N VAL A 18 -5.88 -22.50 -4.99
CA VAL A 18 -5.37 -23.08 -3.75
C VAL A 18 -5.17 -21.99 -2.68
N LEU A 19 -4.76 -20.78 -3.09
CA LEU A 19 -4.56 -19.64 -2.20
C LEU A 19 -5.85 -19.21 -1.49
N PHE A 20 -6.96 -19.07 -2.21
CA PHE A 20 -8.25 -18.61 -1.64
C PHE A 20 -8.76 -19.47 -0.47
N PRO A 21 -8.87 -20.81 -0.58
CA PRO A 21 -9.26 -21.65 0.54
C PRO A 21 -8.21 -21.63 1.65
N ALA A 22 -6.91 -21.56 1.32
CA ALA A 22 -5.85 -21.45 2.32
C ALA A 22 -6.00 -20.18 3.18
N VAL A 23 -6.19 -19.00 2.57
CA VAL A 23 -6.41 -17.73 3.26
C VAL A 23 -7.64 -17.79 4.17
N LYS A 24 -8.75 -18.35 3.68
CA LYS A 24 -9.99 -18.52 4.48
C LYS A 24 -9.76 -19.45 5.68
N ASN A 25 -9.01 -20.53 5.49
CA ASN A 25 -8.69 -21.49 6.54
C ASN A 25 -7.77 -20.88 7.60
N VAL A 26 -6.71 -20.17 7.19
CA VAL A 26 -5.79 -19.44 8.08
C VAL A 26 -6.56 -18.42 8.93
N ARG A 27 -7.45 -17.65 8.30
CA ARG A 27 -8.29 -16.67 9.00
C ARG A 27 -9.26 -17.32 9.99
N ARG A 28 -9.91 -18.44 9.60
CA ARG A 28 -10.80 -19.21 10.49
C ARG A 28 -10.06 -19.82 11.68
N ALA A 29 -8.81 -20.22 11.49
CA ALA A 29 -7.95 -20.71 12.56
C ALA A 29 -7.50 -19.61 13.53
N GLY A 30 -7.76 -18.33 13.22
CA GLY A 30 -7.41 -17.20 14.08
C GLY A 30 -5.95 -16.77 13.98
N TYR A 31 -5.21 -17.27 12.99
CA TYR A 31 -3.85 -16.80 12.73
C TYR A 31 -3.87 -15.40 12.14
N LYS A 32 -2.97 -14.54 12.62
CA LYS A 32 -2.83 -13.17 12.13
C LYS A 32 -1.98 -13.17 10.85
N ILE A 33 -2.66 -13.01 9.72
CA ILE A 33 -2.01 -12.79 8.43
C ILE A 33 -1.37 -11.40 8.46
N HIS A 34 -0.07 -11.32 8.16
CA HIS A 34 0.63 -10.04 8.04
C HIS A 34 0.29 -9.40 6.69
N ASP A 35 0.56 -10.13 5.60
CA ASP A 35 0.21 -9.72 4.25
C ASP A 35 0.26 -10.94 3.29
N VAL A 36 -0.37 -10.80 2.13
CA VAL A 36 -0.28 -11.75 1.02
C VAL A 36 0.29 -11.04 -0.19
N TYR A 37 1.50 -11.42 -0.58
CA TYR A 37 2.21 -10.88 -1.72
C TYR A 37 1.83 -11.64 -2.98
N THR A 38 1.34 -10.92 -3.97
CA THR A 38 0.92 -11.49 -5.26
C THR A 38 1.59 -10.71 -6.39
N PRO A 39 2.00 -11.38 -7.50
CA PRO A 39 2.68 -10.72 -8.62
C PRO A 39 1.75 -9.75 -9.37
N PHE A 40 0.44 -9.98 -9.31
CA PHE A 40 -0.60 -9.16 -9.92
C PHE A 40 -1.82 -9.07 -9.00
N PRO A 41 -2.75 -8.12 -9.22
CA PRO A 41 -3.92 -7.96 -8.36
C PRO A 41 -4.90 -9.13 -8.53
N VAL A 42 -5.13 -9.86 -7.44
CA VAL A 42 -6.10 -10.96 -7.37
C VAL A 42 -7.44 -10.43 -6.86
N HIS A 43 -8.49 -10.50 -7.68
CA HIS A 43 -9.80 -9.96 -7.35
C HIS A 43 -10.48 -10.72 -6.20
N GLY A 44 -10.90 -10.00 -5.15
CA GLY A 44 -11.60 -10.58 -3.99
C GLY A 44 -10.69 -11.15 -2.90
N LEU A 45 -9.36 -11.07 -3.08
CA LEU A 45 -8.39 -11.45 -2.05
C LEU A 45 -8.52 -10.56 -0.80
N ASP A 46 -8.76 -9.27 -1.00
CA ASP A 46 -9.05 -8.27 0.03
C ASP A 46 -10.25 -8.69 0.91
N HIS A 47 -11.34 -9.14 0.28
CA HIS A 47 -12.52 -9.63 0.99
C HIS A 47 -12.25 -10.96 1.72
N ALA A 48 -11.48 -11.87 1.10
CA ALA A 48 -11.08 -13.13 1.71
C ALA A 48 -10.21 -12.90 2.97
N MET A 49 -9.25 -11.98 2.88
CA MET A 49 -8.43 -11.53 4.01
C MET A 49 -9.23 -10.76 5.06
N GLY A 50 -10.39 -10.18 4.67
CA GLY A 50 -11.23 -9.40 5.56
C GLY A 50 -10.68 -8.00 5.82
N LEU A 51 -10.00 -7.42 4.83
CA LEU A 51 -9.48 -6.07 4.90
C LEU A 51 -10.63 -5.05 4.82
N ARG A 52 -10.44 -3.91 5.47
CA ARG A 52 -11.37 -2.78 5.38
C ARG A 52 -11.11 -2.02 4.08
N GLU A 53 -12.16 -1.54 3.43
CA GLU A 53 -12.05 -0.64 2.29
C GLU A 53 -11.19 0.60 2.61
N THR A 54 -10.41 1.03 1.62
CA THR A 54 -9.53 2.19 1.76
C THR A 54 -10.31 3.49 1.62
N SER A 55 -10.11 4.43 2.53
CA SER A 55 -10.74 5.76 2.50
C SER A 55 -10.02 6.78 1.60
N LEU A 56 -9.31 6.31 0.56
CA LEU A 56 -8.50 7.18 -0.31
C LEU A 56 -9.37 8.14 -1.13
N HIS A 57 -10.57 7.72 -1.50
CA HIS A 57 -11.56 8.56 -2.19
C HIS A 57 -11.96 9.79 -1.36
N THR A 58 -12.12 9.64 -0.04
CA THR A 58 -12.44 10.75 0.86
C THR A 58 -11.30 11.75 0.94
N ALA A 59 -10.05 11.27 0.99
CA ALA A 59 -8.87 12.14 0.95
C ALA A 59 -8.81 12.92 -0.37
N GLY A 60 -9.04 12.25 -1.50
CA GLY A 60 -9.11 12.89 -2.82
C GLY A 60 -10.14 14.01 -2.90
N PHE A 61 -11.33 13.80 -2.33
CA PHE A 61 -12.37 14.84 -2.26
C PHE A 61 -11.90 16.06 -1.45
N ILE A 62 -11.30 15.84 -0.28
CA ILE A 62 -10.76 16.93 0.56
C ILE A 62 -9.71 17.72 -0.21
N TYR A 63 -8.78 17.04 -0.89
CA TYR A 63 -7.76 17.70 -1.70
C TYR A 63 -8.37 18.52 -2.85
N GLY A 64 -9.38 17.98 -3.54
CA GLY A 64 -10.10 18.73 -4.58
C GLY A 64 -10.81 19.99 -4.06
N VAL A 65 -11.47 19.90 -2.90
CA VAL A 65 -12.10 21.08 -2.26
C VAL A 65 -11.05 22.12 -1.88
N THR A 66 -9.90 21.70 -1.34
CA THR A 66 -8.80 22.62 -1.04
C THR A 66 -8.26 23.29 -2.30
N GLY A 67 -8.05 22.57 -3.40
CA GLY A 67 -7.60 23.14 -4.68
C GLY A 67 -8.57 24.17 -5.25
N THR A 68 -9.87 23.85 -5.27
CA THR A 68 -10.93 24.77 -5.72
C THR A 68 -10.93 26.05 -4.87
N THR A 69 -10.84 25.90 -3.55
CA THR A 69 -10.84 27.02 -2.59
C THR A 69 -9.61 27.90 -2.78
N THR A 70 -8.43 27.29 -2.91
CA THR A 70 -7.17 28.02 -3.16
C THR A 70 -7.22 28.80 -4.47
N ALA A 71 -7.74 28.22 -5.55
CA ALA A 71 -7.87 28.90 -6.84
C ALA A 71 -8.78 30.15 -6.75
N LEU A 72 -9.98 29.97 -6.20
CA LEU A 72 -10.97 31.05 -6.09
C LEU A 72 -10.50 32.16 -5.15
N VAL A 73 -9.94 31.81 -4.00
CA VAL A 73 -9.42 32.79 -3.03
C VAL A 73 -8.24 33.57 -3.63
N CYS A 74 -7.30 32.88 -4.28
CA CYS A 74 -6.13 33.52 -4.89
C CYS A 74 -6.54 34.48 -6.01
N MET A 75 -7.38 34.05 -6.95
CA MET A 75 -7.83 34.89 -8.06
C MET A 75 -8.67 36.08 -7.56
N THR A 76 -9.57 35.85 -6.60
CA THR A 76 -10.38 36.94 -6.02
C THR A 76 -9.49 37.97 -5.35
N TRP A 77 -8.48 37.53 -4.60
CA TRP A 77 -7.54 38.42 -3.93
C TRP A 77 -6.75 39.27 -4.92
N VAL A 78 -6.13 38.65 -5.94
CA VAL A 78 -5.32 39.35 -6.94
C VAL A 78 -6.14 40.35 -7.76
N PHE A 79 -7.26 39.92 -8.34
CA PHE A 79 -8.00 40.74 -9.32
C PHE A 79 -8.98 41.74 -8.69
N THR A 80 -9.39 41.54 -7.42
CA THR A 80 -10.40 42.40 -6.77
C THR A 80 -9.84 43.29 -5.68
N LYS A 81 -8.79 42.85 -4.96
CA LYS A 81 -8.27 43.55 -3.79
C LYS A 81 -6.87 44.12 -3.99
N ASP A 82 -5.95 43.32 -4.50
CA ASP A 82 -4.55 43.72 -4.62
C ASP A 82 -4.33 44.66 -5.80
N TRP A 83 -4.67 44.22 -7.02
CA TRP A 83 -4.49 45.02 -8.23
C TRP A 83 -5.69 44.91 -9.18
N PRO A 84 -6.73 45.75 -9.00
CA PRO A 84 -7.87 45.78 -9.92
C PRO A 84 -7.45 46.42 -11.27
N LEU A 85 -7.16 45.57 -12.26
CA LEU A 85 -6.83 46.01 -13.62
C LEU A 85 -8.09 46.02 -14.50
N ASN A 86 -8.27 47.10 -15.28
CA ASN A 86 -9.29 47.12 -16.33
C ASN A 86 -8.74 46.47 -17.60
N ILE A 87 -9.09 45.20 -17.84
CA ILE A 87 -8.71 44.45 -19.04
C ILE A 87 -9.95 44.28 -19.92
N GLY A 88 -10.01 45.04 -21.02
CA GLY A 88 -11.07 44.92 -22.02
C GLY A 88 -12.48 45.24 -21.50
N GLY A 89 -12.60 46.08 -20.45
CA GLY A 89 -13.90 46.50 -19.89
C GLY A 89 -14.65 45.42 -19.11
N LYS A 90 -14.01 44.28 -18.80
CA LYS A 90 -14.64 43.18 -18.06
C LYS A 90 -14.77 43.51 -16.57
N PRO A 91 -15.79 42.97 -15.88
CA PRO A 91 -15.89 43.10 -14.43
C PRO A 91 -14.68 42.44 -13.75
N HIS A 92 -14.20 43.02 -12.66
CA HIS A 92 -13.08 42.48 -11.87
C HIS A 92 -13.36 41.07 -11.32
N PHE A 93 -14.63 40.71 -11.14
CA PHE A 93 -15.07 39.37 -10.77
C PHE A 93 -15.63 38.63 -12.01
N ALA A 94 -14.74 38.16 -12.87
CA ALA A 94 -15.09 37.47 -14.12
C ALA A 94 -15.07 35.94 -13.95
N LEU A 95 -15.97 35.39 -13.13
CA LEU A 95 -16.05 33.95 -12.84
C LEU A 95 -15.94 33.04 -14.07
N PRO A 96 -16.63 33.28 -15.21
CA PRO A 96 -16.54 32.40 -16.37
C PRO A 96 -15.11 32.25 -16.92
N ALA A 97 -14.29 33.29 -16.82
CA ALA A 97 -12.89 33.25 -17.27
C ALA A 97 -11.98 32.49 -16.29
N TRP A 98 -12.40 32.32 -15.03
CA TRP A 98 -11.62 31.66 -13.98
C TRP A 98 -11.91 30.17 -13.87
N ILE A 99 -12.98 29.67 -14.50
CA ILE A 99 -13.36 28.26 -14.47
C ILE A 99 -12.23 27.34 -14.96
N PRO A 100 -11.56 27.61 -16.11
CA PRO A 100 -10.48 26.73 -16.58
C PRO A 100 -9.35 26.61 -15.56
N ILE A 101 -8.92 27.73 -14.97
CA ILE A 101 -7.84 27.76 -13.97
C ILE A 101 -8.25 27.03 -12.70
N THR A 102 -9.48 27.25 -12.24
CA THR A 102 -10.03 26.57 -11.05
C THR A 102 -10.07 25.07 -11.27
N PHE A 103 -10.56 24.62 -12.43
CA PHE A 103 -10.62 23.21 -12.80
C PHE A 103 -9.23 22.55 -12.77
N GLU A 104 -8.23 23.15 -13.44
CA GLU A 104 -6.87 22.61 -13.46
C GLU A 104 -6.26 22.52 -12.06
N LEU A 105 -6.45 23.54 -11.21
CA LEU A 105 -5.91 23.52 -9.85
C LEU A 105 -6.58 22.47 -8.96
N THR A 106 -7.90 22.29 -9.11
CA THR A 106 -8.66 21.23 -8.43
C THR A 106 -8.13 19.85 -8.80
N VAL A 107 -7.92 19.59 -10.09
CA VAL A 107 -7.39 18.30 -10.57
C VAL A 107 -5.95 18.09 -10.09
N LEU A 108 -5.11 19.14 -10.15
CA LEU A 108 -3.72 19.07 -9.69
C LEU A 108 -3.62 18.71 -8.20
N PHE A 109 -4.37 19.41 -7.34
CA PHE A 109 -4.35 19.15 -5.89
C PHE A 109 -4.90 17.76 -5.56
N ALA A 110 -5.99 17.36 -6.22
CA ALA A 110 -6.55 16.03 -6.03
C ALA A 110 -5.55 14.94 -6.43
N ALA A 111 -4.96 15.03 -7.63
CA ALA A 111 -4.03 14.03 -8.14
C ALA A 111 -2.76 13.93 -7.27
N VAL A 112 -2.09 15.05 -7.02
CA VAL A 112 -0.84 15.06 -6.22
C VAL A 112 -1.12 14.64 -4.77
N GLY A 113 -2.18 15.15 -4.16
CA GLY A 113 -2.54 14.80 -2.79
C GLY A 113 -2.87 13.32 -2.61
N MET A 114 -3.60 12.72 -3.56
CA MET A 114 -3.89 11.28 -3.54
C MET A 114 -2.64 10.42 -3.70
N VAL A 115 -1.74 10.77 -4.64
CA VAL A 115 -0.48 10.03 -4.85
C VAL A 115 0.39 10.08 -3.60
N LEU A 116 0.55 11.25 -2.98
CA LEU A 116 1.33 11.39 -1.75
C LEU A 116 0.72 10.59 -0.59
N THR A 117 -0.61 10.60 -0.46
CA THR A 117 -1.33 9.82 0.55
C THR A 117 -1.16 8.32 0.31
N PHE A 118 -1.26 7.87 -0.94
CA PHE A 118 -1.02 6.49 -1.32
C PHE A 118 0.41 6.04 -0.97
N CYS A 119 1.42 6.82 -1.36
CA CYS A 119 2.82 6.55 -1.01
C CYS A 119 3.02 6.49 0.51
N TYR A 120 2.36 7.36 1.28
CA TYR A 120 2.43 7.34 2.73
C TYR A 120 1.77 6.09 3.34
N LEU A 121 0.57 5.73 2.90
CA LEU A 121 -0.16 4.56 3.41
C LEU A 121 0.54 3.24 3.08
N CYS A 122 1.04 3.09 1.86
CA CYS A 122 1.79 1.91 1.42
C CYS A 122 3.27 1.92 1.87
N GLN A 123 3.71 3.00 2.52
CA GLN A 123 5.10 3.22 2.93
C GLN A 123 6.10 3.06 1.77
N LEU A 124 5.78 3.68 0.64
CA LEU A 124 6.62 3.72 -0.54
C LEU A 124 7.42 5.02 -0.53
N SER A 125 8.74 4.92 -0.41
CA SER A 125 9.63 6.06 -0.62
C SER A 125 10.95 5.59 -1.25
N PRO A 126 11.67 6.44 -2.02
CA PRO A 126 12.88 6.05 -2.74
C PRO A 126 14.00 5.46 -1.87
N PHE A 127 14.02 5.76 -0.57
CA PHE A 127 15.08 5.35 0.36
C PHE A 127 14.67 4.23 1.32
N VAL A 128 13.41 3.77 1.24
CA VAL A 128 12.91 2.70 2.10
C VAL A 128 13.09 1.36 1.39
N LYS A 129 13.99 0.53 1.93
CA LYS A 129 14.06 -0.90 1.58
C LYS A 129 13.04 -1.65 2.45
N LYS A 130 12.28 -2.58 1.87
CA LYS A 130 11.42 -3.50 2.61
C LYS A 130 11.99 -4.92 2.55
N HIS A 131 11.68 -5.72 3.57
CA HIS A 131 12.04 -7.14 3.58
C HIS A 131 11.26 -7.87 2.49
N HIS A 132 11.96 -8.61 1.64
CA HIS A 132 11.34 -9.46 0.63
C HIS A 132 11.29 -10.89 1.18
N PHE A 133 10.08 -11.42 1.39
CA PHE A 133 9.93 -12.78 1.91
C PHE A 133 10.30 -13.85 0.86
N HIS A 134 10.07 -13.56 -0.41
CA HIS A 134 10.45 -14.43 -1.51
C HIS A 134 10.68 -13.61 -2.79
N LEU A 135 11.76 -13.88 -3.53
CA LEU A 135 12.08 -13.12 -4.76
C LEU A 135 11.06 -13.39 -5.89
N ARG A 136 10.61 -14.65 -6.01
CA ARG A 136 9.58 -15.04 -6.99
C ARG A 136 8.16 -14.56 -6.64
N ALA A 137 7.97 -13.85 -5.52
CA ALA A 137 6.67 -13.26 -5.19
C ALA A 137 6.19 -12.23 -6.23
N THR A 138 7.11 -11.65 -6.98
CA THR A 138 6.82 -10.68 -8.06
C THR A 138 6.73 -11.31 -9.44
N ASP A 139 7.07 -12.60 -9.58
CA ASP A 139 7.10 -13.31 -10.86
C ASP A 139 5.91 -14.27 -10.96
N ASP A 140 5.97 -15.41 -10.25
CA ASP A 140 5.01 -16.50 -10.42
C ASP A 140 4.35 -17.00 -9.12
N LEU A 141 4.97 -16.79 -7.95
CA LEU A 141 4.47 -17.35 -6.69
C LEU A 141 3.59 -16.37 -5.91
N PHE A 142 2.54 -16.91 -5.29
CA PHE A 142 1.72 -16.20 -4.31
C PHE A 142 2.25 -16.51 -2.91
N VAL A 143 2.62 -15.49 -2.15
CA VAL A 143 3.37 -15.66 -0.90
C VAL A 143 2.58 -15.09 0.26
N MET A 144 2.13 -15.95 1.17
CA MET A 144 1.39 -15.57 2.37
C MET A 144 2.33 -15.54 3.57
N ALA A 145 2.44 -14.37 4.22
CA ALA A 145 3.24 -14.20 5.43
C ALA A 145 2.33 -14.18 6.68
N ILE A 146 2.57 -15.07 7.61
CA ILE A 146 1.87 -15.16 8.89
C ILE A 146 2.79 -14.68 10.00
N GLU A 147 2.33 -13.72 10.81
CA GLU A 147 3.06 -13.21 11.97
C GLU A 147 2.91 -14.17 13.15
N CYS A 148 4.02 -14.75 13.63
CA CYS A 148 4.00 -15.57 14.84
C CYS A 148 3.98 -14.68 16.08
N THR A 149 3.04 -14.95 16.98
CA THR A 149 2.96 -14.33 18.31
C THR A 149 3.44 -15.34 19.36
N ASP A 150 3.72 -14.90 20.59
CA ASP A 150 4.16 -15.78 21.69
C ASP A 150 3.23 -16.97 22.00
N LYS A 151 1.99 -16.93 21.49
CA LYS A 151 0.97 -17.98 21.65
C LYS A 151 0.91 -18.97 20.48
N THR A 152 1.67 -18.73 19.42
CA THR A 152 1.57 -19.47 18.15
C THR A 152 2.74 -20.45 18.04
N ASN A 153 2.45 -21.74 17.86
CA ASN A 153 3.49 -22.75 17.67
C ASN A 153 3.92 -22.81 16.20
N GLU A 154 5.21 -22.61 15.94
CA GLU A 154 5.79 -22.49 14.59
C GLU A 154 5.56 -23.77 13.77
N ALA A 155 5.83 -24.93 14.36
CA ALA A 155 5.68 -26.23 13.69
C ALA A 155 4.22 -26.55 13.33
N GLU A 156 3.26 -26.07 14.11
CA GLU A 156 1.84 -26.26 13.83
C GLU A 156 1.39 -25.40 12.65
N VAL A 157 1.88 -24.15 12.57
CA VAL A 157 1.60 -23.25 11.44
C VAL A 157 2.23 -23.79 10.15
N GLU A 158 3.46 -24.29 10.22
CA GLU A 158 4.12 -24.90 9.07
C GLU A 158 3.35 -26.13 8.56
N ALA A 159 3.00 -27.06 9.44
CA ALA A 159 2.20 -28.23 9.08
C ALA A 159 0.80 -27.84 8.56
N PHE A 160 0.22 -26.76 9.10
CA PHE A 160 -1.06 -26.23 8.64
C PHE A 160 -0.98 -25.68 7.22
N LEU A 161 0.08 -24.91 6.90
CA LEU A 161 0.29 -24.36 5.56
C LEU A 161 0.58 -25.45 4.53
N GLN A 162 1.39 -26.46 4.88
CA GLN A 162 1.64 -27.61 4.02
C GLN A 162 0.33 -28.36 3.70
N LYS A 163 -0.53 -28.59 4.71
CA LYS A 163 -1.86 -29.18 4.50
C LYS A 163 -2.80 -28.30 3.67
N ALA A 164 -2.64 -26.98 3.75
CA ALA A 164 -3.41 -26.02 2.98
C ALA A 164 -2.96 -25.92 1.51
N GLY A 165 -1.89 -26.63 1.11
CA GLY A 165 -1.40 -26.67 -0.27
C GLY A 165 -0.22 -25.75 -0.56
N ALA A 166 0.49 -25.27 0.46
CA ALA A 166 1.75 -24.54 0.25
C ALA A 166 2.82 -25.48 -0.32
N LYS A 167 3.47 -25.08 -1.43
CA LYS A 167 4.58 -25.82 -2.04
C LYS A 167 5.84 -25.72 -1.20
N GLU A 168 6.11 -24.53 -0.68
CA GLU A 168 7.29 -24.23 0.10
C GLU A 168 6.85 -23.46 1.35
N VAL A 169 7.45 -23.81 2.49
CA VAL A 169 7.20 -23.12 3.76
C VAL A 169 8.54 -22.76 4.37
N ASN A 170 8.74 -21.47 4.66
CA ASN A 170 10.00 -20.94 5.20
C ASN A 170 9.74 -20.12 6.46
N ILE A 171 10.61 -20.27 7.45
CA ILE A 171 10.59 -19.46 8.67
C ILE A 171 11.59 -18.31 8.50
N GLN A 172 11.12 -17.08 8.67
CA GLN A 172 11.94 -15.88 8.48
C GLN A 172 11.79 -14.89 9.63
N HIS A 173 12.82 -14.06 9.83
CA HIS A 173 12.85 -13.02 10.85
C HIS A 173 12.95 -11.65 10.17
N ALA A 174 11.91 -10.84 10.30
CA ALA A 174 11.84 -9.52 9.66
C ALA A 174 11.50 -8.40 10.65
N GLU A 175 12.11 -7.24 10.46
CA GLU A 175 11.79 -6.02 11.21
C GLU A 175 10.53 -5.36 10.61
N THR A 176 9.53 -5.10 11.45
CA THR A 176 8.29 -4.41 11.04
C THR A 176 8.35 -2.89 11.21
N GLY A 177 9.55 -2.29 11.18
CA GLY A 177 9.75 -0.85 11.41
C GLY A 177 9.10 0.05 10.35
N TRP A 178 8.65 1.24 10.76
CA TRP A 178 7.82 2.13 9.92
C TRP A 178 8.61 3.03 8.94
N TRP A 179 9.84 3.48 9.27
CA TRP A 179 10.64 4.38 8.39
C TRP A 179 12.15 4.10 8.37
N LEU A 180 12.76 3.71 9.49
CA LEU A 180 14.21 3.51 9.62
C LEU A 180 14.45 2.10 10.16
N GLY A 181 14.32 1.10 9.30
CA GLY A 181 14.69 -0.29 9.62
C GLY A 181 16.13 -0.58 9.22
N ARG A 182 16.79 -1.52 9.91
CA ARG A 182 18.13 -1.98 9.56
C ARG A 182 18.03 -3.04 8.46
N TYR A 183 17.56 -2.66 7.28
CA TYR A 183 17.41 -3.54 6.12
C TYR A 183 18.74 -3.88 5.41
N ASP A 184 19.87 -3.75 6.12
CA ASP A 184 21.23 -3.80 5.56
C ASP A 184 22.02 -5.04 6.03
N ARG A 185 21.35 -6.03 6.63
CA ARG A 185 21.93 -7.37 6.77
C ARG A 185 21.43 -8.22 5.61
N GLU A 186 22.33 -8.58 4.70
CA GLU A 186 22.10 -9.67 3.74
C GLU A 186 21.78 -10.94 4.53
N GLN A 187 20.50 -11.24 4.68
CA GLN A 187 20.07 -12.57 5.10
C GLN A 187 20.16 -13.44 3.85
N LYS A 188 20.98 -14.50 3.88
CA LYS A 188 20.86 -15.59 2.91
C LYS A 188 19.51 -16.25 3.15
N LEU A 189 18.51 -15.89 2.34
CA LEU A 189 17.16 -16.43 2.43
C LEU A 189 17.05 -17.87 1.90
N TYR A 190 18.06 -18.32 1.13
CA TYR A 190 18.06 -19.60 0.42
C TYR A 190 19.38 -20.35 0.59
N GLY A 191 19.32 -21.68 0.51
CA GLY A 191 20.49 -22.53 0.30
C GLY A 191 21.04 -22.37 -1.13
N ASP A 192 22.35 -22.55 -1.33
CA ASP A 192 23.04 -22.26 -2.60
C ASP A 192 22.53 -23.04 -3.84
N ASN A 193 21.56 -23.95 -3.68
CA ASN A 193 20.96 -24.78 -4.73
C ASN A 193 19.76 -24.14 -5.46
N GLU A 194 19.24 -23.00 -4.98
CA GLU A 194 18.04 -22.34 -5.54
C GLU A 194 18.36 -21.02 -6.27
N LYS A 195 19.61 -20.86 -6.73
CA LYS A 195 19.96 -19.80 -7.67
C LYS A 195 19.26 -20.08 -9.01
N GLY A 196 18.01 -19.64 -9.11
CA GLY A 196 17.34 -19.41 -10.39
C GLY A 196 18.21 -18.47 -11.21
N TYR A 197 18.58 -18.96 -12.39
CA TYR A 197 19.35 -18.35 -13.49
C TYR A 197 19.55 -16.83 -13.44
#